data_AF-A0A9D1UCW2-F1
#
_entry.id   AF-A0A9D1UCW2-F1
#
_cell.length_a   1.000
_cell.length_b   1.000
_cell.length_c   1.000
_cell.angle_alpha   90.00
_cell.angle_beta   90.00
_cell.angle_gamma   90.00
#
_symmetry.space_group_name_H-M   'P 1'
#
loop_
_entity.id
_entity.type
_entity.pdbx_description
1 polymer ?
#
loop_
_entity_poly.entity_id
_entity_poly.type
_entity_poly.pdbx_seq_one_letter_code
_entity_poly.pdbx_strand_id
1 'polypeptide(L)'
;SGRGTCSAHYIREDVLRELVLERIRAVNAYIRQDVEGFQEEWLQCRRSDQERNIREDRKRVEQAKKRLADLDVLLSRLYEDFVLGDLSKERYKKMTADYEAEQERLKLEIEVTEEWLETQETMSADVDAFVALTQKYVDVPELTPTIVNEYIKKIEVFAPDKSSGKRVQKVKIYFNFVDDVEIPVISEPVVAKSTLGRRKTA
;
A
#
# COMPACT_ATOMS: atom_id res chain seq x y z
N SER A 1 -0.24 21.72 24.96
CA SER A 1 -0.55 22.40 23.68
C SER A 1 -0.61 21.33 22.60
N GLY A 2 -1.80 21.02 22.06
CA GLY A 2 -1.98 19.96 21.04
C GLY A 2 -1.43 20.29 19.65
N ARG A 3 -0.46 21.20 19.52
CA ARG A 3 0.07 21.69 18.24
C ARG A 3 1.36 21.00 17.77
N GLY A 4 1.94 20.12 18.58
CA GLY A 4 3.20 19.44 18.25
C GLY A 4 4.29 20.43 17.79
N THR A 5 4.97 20.11 16.69
CA THR A 5 6.03 20.91 16.04
C THR A 5 5.50 21.95 15.04
N CYS A 6 4.18 22.14 14.97
CA CYS A 6 3.54 22.93 13.92
C CYS A 6 3.41 24.42 14.28
N SER A 7 3.82 25.31 13.37
CA SER A 7 3.55 26.75 13.49
C SER A 7 2.09 27.06 13.17
N ALA A 8 1.49 28.08 13.79
CA ALA A 8 0.11 28.47 13.47
C ALA A 8 0.05 28.99 12.02
N HIS A 9 -0.57 28.22 11.13
CA HIS A 9 -0.72 28.58 9.73
C HIS A 9 -2.10 28.18 9.21
N TYR A 10 -2.51 28.78 8.09
CA TYR A 10 -3.78 28.53 7.43
C TYR A 10 -3.59 28.54 5.91
N ILE A 11 -4.51 27.91 5.19
CA ILE A 11 -4.69 28.03 3.75
C ILE A 11 -6.11 28.49 3.49
N ARG A 12 -6.33 29.29 2.45
CA ARG A 12 -7.68 29.73 2.09
C ARG A 12 -8.43 28.58 1.42
N GLU A 13 -9.73 28.46 1.70
CA GLU A 13 -10.57 27.41 1.13
C GLU A 13 -10.61 27.46 -0.40
N ASP A 14 -10.79 28.65 -0.99
CA ASP A 14 -10.86 28.82 -2.45
C ASP A 14 -9.56 28.35 -3.13
N VAL A 15 -8.41 28.68 -2.55
CA VAL A 15 -7.11 28.24 -3.02
C VAL A 15 -6.96 26.73 -2.88
N LEU A 16 -7.33 26.15 -1.74
CA LEU A 16 -7.24 24.71 -1.52
C LEU A 16 -8.15 23.93 -2.48
N ARG A 17 -9.39 24.41 -2.68
CA ARG A 17 -10.37 23.80 -3.57
C ARG A 17 -9.88 23.79 -5.01
N GLU A 18 -9.32 24.91 -5.48
CA GLU A 18 -8.74 25.00 -6.83
C GLU A 18 -7.56 24.04 -7.01
N LEU A 19 -6.64 23.98 -6.04
CA LEU A 19 -5.50 23.07 -6.07
C LEU A 19 -5.90 21.60 -6.12
N VAL A 20 -6.87 21.19 -5.29
CA VAL A 20 -7.36 19.81 -5.27
C VAL A 20 -8.06 19.46 -6.58
N LEU A 21 -8.86 20.38 -7.13
CA LEU A 21 -9.57 20.17 -8.39
C LEU A 21 -8.60 20.01 -9.56
N GLU A 22 -7.63 20.92 -9.67
CA GLU A 22 -6.59 20.87 -10.70
C GLU A 22 -5.77 19.57 -10.60
N ARG A 23 -5.44 19.16 -9.36
CA ARG A 23 -4.68 17.93 -9.12
C ARG A 23 -5.48 16.67 -9.49
N ILE A 24 -6.77 16.57 -9.13
CA ILE A 24 -7.63 15.45 -9.55
C ILE A 24 -7.73 15.41 -11.08
N ARG A 25 -7.92 16.56 -11.74
CA ARG A 25 -7.98 16.63 -13.21
C ARG A 25 -6.67 16.19 -13.85
N ALA A 26 -5.53 16.60 -13.32
CA ALA A 26 -4.21 16.21 -13.81
C ALA A 26 -3.99 14.70 -13.69
N VAL A 27 -4.36 14.09 -12.55
CA VAL A 27 -4.29 12.64 -12.34
C VAL A 27 -5.21 11.90 -13.30
N ASN A 28 -6.47 12.35 -13.45
CA ASN A 28 -7.41 11.74 -14.39
C ASN A 28 -6.92 11.83 -15.84
N ALA A 29 -6.34 12.98 -16.24
CA ALA A 29 -5.81 13.16 -17.58
C ALA A 29 -4.62 12.22 -17.83
N TYR A 30 -3.70 12.12 -16.88
CA TYR A 30 -2.52 11.25 -16.97
C TYR A 30 -2.92 9.77 -17.06
N ILE A 31 -3.80 9.27 -16.18
CA ILE A 31 -4.24 7.86 -16.21
C ILE A 31 -5.00 7.56 -17.51
N ARG A 32 -5.83 8.49 -18.00
CA ARG A 32 -6.61 8.27 -19.23
C ARG A 32 -5.77 8.35 -20.50
N GLN A 33 -4.65 9.07 -20.47
CA GLN A 33 -3.74 9.16 -21.60
C GLN A 33 -3.11 7.79 -21.89
N ASP A 34 -2.78 7.05 -20.83
CA ASP A 34 -2.19 5.72 -20.93
C ASP A 34 -2.53 4.88 -19.69
N VAL A 35 -3.66 4.19 -19.72
CA VAL A 35 -4.12 3.36 -18.59
C VAL A 35 -3.16 2.18 -18.37
N GLU A 36 -2.74 1.54 -19.46
CA GLU A 36 -1.82 0.40 -19.40
C GLU A 36 -0.46 0.85 -18.88
N GLY A 37 0.07 1.97 -19.37
CA GLY A 37 1.31 2.56 -18.88
C GLY A 37 1.24 2.99 -17.42
N PHE A 38 0.12 3.56 -16.96
CA PHE A 38 -0.09 3.86 -15.54
C PHE A 38 -0.09 2.59 -14.69
N GLN A 39 -0.84 1.56 -15.11
CA GLN A 39 -0.84 0.27 -14.40
C GLN A 39 0.56 -0.33 -14.38
N GLU A 40 1.32 -0.23 -15.46
CA GLU A 40 2.69 -0.71 -15.52
C GLU A 40 3.63 0.10 -14.62
N GLU A 41 3.55 1.43 -14.62
CA GLU A 41 4.35 2.32 -13.77
C GLU A 41 4.02 2.13 -12.29
N TRP A 42 2.74 1.98 -11.95
CA TRP A 42 2.28 1.59 -10.62
C TRP A 42 2.87 0.24 -10.20
N LEU A 43 2.79 -0.76 -11.09
CA LEU A 43 3.41 -2.06 -10.89
C LEU A 43 4.94 -1.94 -10.78
N GLN A 44 5.60 -1.01 -11.48
CA GLN A 44 7.06 -0.82 -11.45
C GLN A 44 7.53 -0.15 -10.15
N CYS A 45 6.87 0.95 -9.74
CA CYS A 45 7.10 1.60 -8.44
C CYS A 45 6.96 0.61 -7.28
N ARG A 46 6.11 -0.42 -7.45
CA ARG A 46 5.91 -1.47 -6.45
C ARG A 46 6.81 -2.70 -6.65
N ARG A 47 7.17 -3.03 -7.90
CA ARG A 47 8.06 -4.15 -8.28
C ARG A 47 9.45 -4.04 -7.70
N SER A 48 9.97 -2.82 -7.54
CA SER A 48 11.31 -2.64 -6.96
C SER A 48 11.44 -3.24 -5.56
N ASP A 49 10.32 -3.36 -4.82
CA ASP A 49 10.30 -3.89 -3.45
C ASP A 49 9.53 -5.21 -3.26
N GLN A 50 8.54 -5.59 -4.09
CA GLN A 50 7.55 -6.62 -3.69
C GLN A 50 7.37 -7.84 -4.61
N GLU A 51 7.43 -7.75 -5.95
CA GLU A 51 7.05 -8.91 -6.81
C GLU A 51 8.01 -10.11 -6.75
N ARG A 52 9.32 -9.87 -6.63
CA ARG A 52 10.28 -10.96 -6.45
C ARG A 52 9.97 -11.73 -5.16
N ASN A 53 9.64 -10.99 -4.10
CA ASN A 53 9.27 -11.53 -2.81
C ASN A 53 7.95 -12.32 -2.91
N ILE A 54 6.90 -11.82 -3.55
CA ILE A 54 5.61 -12.54 -3.70
C ILE A 54 5.79 -13.90 -4.39
N ARG A 55 6.53 -13.96 -5.50
CA ARG A 55 6.73 -15.23 -6.20
C ARG A 55 7.60 -16.19 -5.39
N GLU A 56 8.62 -15.67 -4.70
CA GLU A 56 9.45 -16.43 -3.79
C GLU A 56 8.65 -16.93 -2.58
N ASP A 57 7.76 -16.12 -2.02
CA ASP A 57 6.90 -16.41 -0.86
C ASP A 57 5.81 -17.42 -1.21
N ARG A 58 5.15 -17.28 -2.36
CA ARG A 58 4.22 -18.32 -2.87
C ARG A 58 4.94 -19.65 -3.05
N LYS A 59 6.15 -19.64 -3.62
CA LYS A 59 6.97 -20.84 -3.78
C LYS A 59 7.39 -21.42 -2.43
N ARG A 60 7.69 -20.56 -1.46
CA ARG A 60 8.07 -20.94 -0.10
C ARG A 60 6.91 -21.58 0.66
N VAL A 61 5.71 -21.02 0.56
CA VAL A 61 4.47 -21.60 1.09
C VAL A 61 4.22 -22.98 0.48
N GLU A 62 4.34 -23.12 -0.85
CA GLU A 62 4.17 -24.42 -1.51
C GLU A 62 5.19 -25.46 -1.03
N GLN A 63 6.46 -25.04 -0.89
CA GLN A 63 7.52 -25.90 -0.34
C GLN A 63 7.26 -26.29 1.11
N ALA A 64 6.78 -25.37 1.95
CA ALA A 64 6.43 -25.63 3.34
C ALA A 64 5.25 -26.60 3.46
N LYS A 65 4.20 -26.44 2.64
CA LYS A 65 3.07 -27.37 2.56
C LYS A 65 3.50 -28.77 2.14
N LYS A 66 4.38 -28.86 1.13
CA LYS A 66 4.95 -30.14 0.71
C LYS A 66 5.75 -30.79 1.84
N ARG A 67 6.57 -30.01 2.55
CA ARG A 67 7.35 -30.51 3.69
C ARG A 67 6.45 -31.00 4.83
N LEU A 68 5.34 -30.32 5.12
CA LEU A 68 4.35 -30.79 6.09
C LEU A 68 3.79 -32.16 5.72
N ALA A 69 3.39 -32.36 4.46
CA ALA A 69 2.92 -33.66 3.98
C ALA A 69 4.00 -34.75 4.07
N ASP A 70 5.25 -34.41 3.76
CA ASP A 70 6.38 -35.35 3.93
C ASP A 70 6.59 -35.72 5.41
N LEU A 71 6.43 -34.77 6.34
CA LEU A 71 6.54 -35.00 7.78
C LEU A 71 5.44 -35.94 8.30
N ASP A 72 4.20 -35.82 7.80
CA ASP A 72 3.11 -36.74 8.16
C ASP A 72 3.39 -38.19 7.75
N VAL A 73 3.97 -38.38 6.56
CA VAL A 73 4.41 -39.71 6.08
C VAL A 73 5.56 -40.24 6.94
N LEU A 74 6.53 -39.39 7.29
CA LEU A 74 7.65 -39.78 8.14
C LEU A 74 7.19 -40.18 9.55
N LEU A 75 6.28 -39.43 10.16
CA LEU A 75 5.70 -39.75 11.47
C LEU A 75 4.94 -41.08 11.45
N SER A 76 4.19 -41.35 10.38
CA SER A 76 3.47 -42.62 10.21
C SER A 76 4.43 -43.82 10.16
N ARG A 77 5.52 -43.72 9.38
CA ARG A 77 6.57 -44.76 9.32
C ARG A 77 7.30 -44.92 10.65
N LEU A 78 7.57 -43.81 11.34
CA LEU A 78 8.19 -43.81 12.68
C LEU A 78 7.37 -44.61 13.69
N TYR A 79 6.04 -44.50 13.61
CA TYR A 79 5.13 -45.28 14.43
C TYR A 79 5.17 -46.77 14.06
N GLU A 80 5.19 -47.10 12.77
CA GLU A 80 5.33 -48.49 12.29
C GLU A 80 6.63 -49.14 12.80
N ASP A 81 7.77 -48.49 12.60
CA ASP A 81 9.08 -48.98 13.05
C ASP A 81 9.15 -49.14 14.58
N PHE A 82 8.47 -48.26 15.33
CA PHE A 82 8.37 -48.38 16.78
C PHE A 82 7.54 -49.59 17.22
N VAL A 83 6.40 -49.83 16.59
CA VAL A 83 5.52 -50.97 16.91
C VAL A 83 6.15 -52.31 16.50
N LEU A 84 6.92 -52.33 15.40
CA LEU A 84 7.69 -53.50 14.96
C LEU A 84 8.92 -53.79 15.82
N GLY A 85 9.32 -52.85 16.68
CA GLY A 85 10.46 -53.00 17.60
C GLY A 85 11.81 -52.64 16.99
N ASP A 86 11.83 -52.15 15.76
CA ASP A 86 13.04 -51.70 15.06
C ASP A 86 13.55 -50.35 15.61
N LEU A 87 12.70 -49.63 16.36
CA LEU A 87 13.03 -48.36 16.99
C LEU A 87 12.79 -48.36 18.51
N SER A 88 13.78 -47.89 19.27
CA SER A 88 13.64 -47.76 20.72
C SER A 88 12.68 -46.63 21.12
N LYS A 89 12.00 -46.80 22.25
CA LYS A 89 11.04 -45.81 22.80
C LYS A 89 11.65 -44.43 23.00
N GLU A 90 12.90 -44.36 23.45
CA GLU A 90 13.60 -43.08 23.66
C GLU A 90 13.87 -42.36 22.33
N ARG A 91 14.27 -43.11 21.30
CA ARG A 91 14.50 -42.54 19.96
C ARG A 91 13.19 -42.10 19.31
N TYR A 92 12.14 -42.91 19.41
CA TYR A 92 10.80 -42.57 18.94
C TYR A 92 10.33 -41.23 19.54
N LYS A 93 10.35 -41.11 20.87
CA LYS A 93 9.95 -39.87 21.56
C LYS A 93 10.73 -38.65 21.09
N LYS A 94 12.05 -38.78 20.94
CA LYS A 94 12.90 -37.67 20.49
C LYS A 94 12.55 -37.25 19.07
N MET A 95 12.51 -38.19 18.14
CA MET A 95 12.25 -37.90 16.72
C MET A 95 10.85 -37.36 16.48
N THR A 96 9.83 -37.91 17.17
CA THR A 96 8.46 -37.38 17.10
C THR A 96 8.39 -35.95 17.61
N ALA A 97 9.03 -35.63 18.74
CA ALA A 97 9.07 -34.26 19.26
C ALA A 97 9.77 -33.29 18.28
N ASP A 98 10.87 -33.70 17.65
CA ASP A 98 11.59 -32.89 16.67
C ASP A 98 10.72 -32.60 15.43
N TYR A 99 9.99 -33.62 14.93
CA TYR A 99 9.09 -33.45 13.78
C TYR A 99 7.84 -32.64 14.10
N GLU A 100 7.22 -32.85 15.26
CA GLU A 100 6.08 -32.04 15.72
C GLU A 100 6.48 -30.56 15.85
N ALA A 101 7.66 -30.27 16.40
CA ALA A 101 8.18 -28.91 16.47
C ALA A 101 8.43 -28.29 15.08
N GLU A 102 8.92 -29.09 14.11
CA GLU A 102 9.07 -28.65 12.72
C GLU A 102 7.70 -28.36 12.07
N GLN A 103 6.70 -29.21 12.31
CA GLN A 103 5.34 -29.01 11.80
C GLN A 103 4.71 -27.72 12.31
N GLU A 104 4.78 -27.46 13.62
CA GLU A 104 4.23 -26.22 14.20
C GLU A 104 4.92 -24.98 13.65
N ARG A 105 6.25 -25.01 13.50
CA ARG A 105 6.99 -23.91 12.86
C ARG A 105 6.54 -23.67 11.42
N LEU A 106 6.38 -24.72 10.63
CA LEU A 106 5.96 -24.62 9.23
C LEU A 106 4.51 -24.14 9.09
N LYS A 107 3.61 -24.57 9.96
CA LYS A 107 2.22 -24.08 9.98
C LYS A 107 2.17 -22.57 10.23
N LEU A 108 2.90 -22.08 11.23
CA LEU A 108 2.95 -20.66 11.54
C LEU A 108 3.60 -19.84 10.41
N GLU A 109 4.65 -20.38 9.79
CA GLU A 109 5.29 -19.76 8.62
C GLU A 109 4.32 -19.66 7.44
N ILE A 110 3.53 -20.70 7.17
CA ILE A 110 2.50 -20.69 6.13
C ILE A 110 1.43 -19.64 6.46
N GLU A 111 0.87 -19.67 7.68
CA GLU A 111 -0.20 -18.76 8.10
C GLU A 111 0.22 -17.28 7.95
N VAL A 112 1.37 -16.91 8.50
CA VAL A 112 1.89 -15.53 8.43
C VAL A 112 2.16 -15.11 6.98
N THR A 113 2.69 -16.02 6.16
CA THR A 113 3.03 -15.71 4.77
C THR A 113 1.77 -15.61 3.90
N GLU A 114 0.76 -16.45 4.14
CA GLU A 114 -0.52 -16.41 3.44
C GLU A 114 -1.33 -15.15 3.79
N GLU A 115 -1.37 -14.73 5.06
CA GLU A 115 -2.00 -13.48 5.49
C GLU A 115 -1.34 -12.25 4.81
N TRP A 116 -0.01 -12.27 4.70
CA TRP A 116 0.74 -11.24 3.98
C TRP A 116 0.42 -11.23 2.48
N LEU A 117 0.29 -12.41 1.86
CA LEU A 117 -0.09 -12.55 0.45
C LEU A 117 -1.54 -12.15 0.16
N GLU A 118 -2.48 -12.36 1.10
CA GLU A 118 -3.88 -11.94 0.96
C GLU A 118 -4.00 -10.41 1.03
N THR A 119 -3.28 -9.78 1.97
CA THR A 119 -3.18 -8.31 2.06
C THR A 119 -2.59 -7.70 0.77
N GLN A 120 -1.69 -8.43 0.10
CA GLN A 120 -1.13 -8.02 -1.20
C GLN A 120 -2.15 -8.08 -2.35
N GLU A 121 -3.05 -9.08 -2.35
CA GLU A 121 -4.05 -9.29 -3.40
C GLU A 121 -5.16 -8.22 -3.38
N THR A 122 -5.59 -7.79 -2.18
CA THR A 122 -6.53 -6.67 -2.03
C THR A 122 -5.97 -5.37 -2.65
N MET A 123 -4.65 -5.19 -2.65
CA MET A 123 -4.00 -4.01 -3.22
C MET A 123 -3.97 -4.00 -4.75
N SER A 124 -4.13 -5.16 -5.43
CA SER A 124 -4.33 -5.17 -6.88
C SER A 124 -5.71 -4.63 -7.24
N ALA A 125 -6.71 -4.96 -6.43
CA ALA A 125 -8.07 -4.43 -6.60
C ALA A 125 -8.12 -2.91 -6.39
N ASP A 126 -7.24 -2.36 -5.56
CA ASP A 126 -7.14 -0.92 -5.32
C ASP A 126 -6.76 -0.12 -6.60
N VAL A 127 -5.84 -0.63 -7.42
CA VAL A 127 -5.47 0.02 -8.69
C VAL A 127 -6.62 0.01 -9.67
N ASP A 128 -7.27 -1.13 -9.83
CA ASP A 128 -8.40 -1.27 -10.73
C ASP A 128 -9.56 -0.38 -10.27
N ALA A 129 -9.78 -0.28 -8.95
CA ALA A 129 -10.74 0.65 -8.37
C ALA A 129 -10.37 2.12 -8.65
N PHE A 130 -9.09 2.48 -8.57
CA PHE A 130 -8.63 3.84 -8.87
C PHE A 130 -8.78 4.18 -10.37
N VAL A 131 -8.43 3.25 -11.26
CA VAL A 131 -8.66 3.39 -12.70
C VAL A 131 -10.15 3.56 -12.98
N ALA A 132 -11.02 2.74 -12.38
CA ALA A 132 -12.46 2.86 -12.50
C ALA A 132 -12.99 4.21 -11.99
N LEU A 133 -12.39 4.75 -10.93
CA LEU A 133 -12.70 6.08 -10.41
C LEU A 133 -12.40 7.18 -11.45
N THR A 134 -11.25 7.10 -12.13
CA THR A 134 -10.89 8.06 -13.19
C THR A 134 -11.81 7.98 -14.42
N GLN A 135 -12.39 6.80 -14.68
CA GLN A 135 -13.37 6.60 -15.74
C GLN A 135 -14.77 7.10 -15.34
N LYS A 136 -15.14 6.98 -14.06
CA LYS A 136 -16.42 7.47 -13.51
C LYS A 136 -16.51 8.99 -13.55
N TYR A 137 -15.42 9.69 -13.23
CA TYR A 137 -15.41 11.15 -13.15
C TYR A 137 -14.60 11.80 -14.26
N VAL A 138 -15.19 11.81 -15.46
CA VAL A 138 -14.66 12.52 -16.62
C VAL A 138 -14.98 14.02 -16.50
N ASP A 139 -13.97 14.86 -16.70
CA ASP A 139 -14.10 16.32 -16.78
C ASP A 139 -14.77 16.96 -15.55
N VAL A 140 -14.36 16.55 -14.33
CA VAL A 140 -14.85 17.06 -13.04
C VAL A 140 -14.99 18.58 -13.07
N PRO A 141 -16.20 19.17 -13.20
CA PRO A 141 -16.35 20.61 -13.37
C PRO A 141 -16.16 21.34 -12.04
N GLU A 142 -16.60 20.73 -10.96
CA GLU A 142 -16.47 21.22 -9.58
C GLU A 142 -16.21 20.07 -8.59
N LEU A 143 -15.59 20.40 -7.46
CA LEU A 143 -15.45 19.46 -6.36
C LEU A 143 -16.75 19.36 -5.57
N THR A 144 -17.30 18.15 -5.55
CA THR A 144 -18.36 17.77 -4.61
C THR A 144 -17.75 17.04 -3.41
N PRO A 145 -18.41 17.04 -2.23
CA PRO A 145 -17.95 16.25 -1.09
C PRO A 145 -17.76 14.76 -1.43
N THR A 146 -18.62 14.20 -2.28
CA THR A 146 -18.52 12.82 -2.74
C THR A 146 -17.23 12.57 -3.53
N ILE A 147 -16.90 13.43 -4.49
CA ILE A 147 -15.68 13.30 -5.29
C ILE A 147 -14.44 13.39 -4.38
N VAL A 148 -14.43 14.35 -3.44
CA VAL A 148 -13.31 14.51 -2.51
C VAL A 148 -13.14 13.27 -1.64
N ASN A 149 -14.22 12.73 -1.07
CA ASN A 149 -14.14 11.54 -0.21
C ASN A 149 -13.73 10.28 -0.98
N GLU A 150 -14.12 10.15 -2.25
CA GLU A 150 -13.73 9.00 -3.07
C GLU A 150 -12.26 9.10 -3.54
N TYR A 151 -11.78 10.29 -3.89
CA TYR A 151 -10.40 10.47 -4.37
C TYR A 151 -9.36 10.64 -3.27
N ILE A 152 -9.68 11.33 -2.17
CA ILE A 152 -8.67 11.90 -1.26
C ILE A 152 -8.69 11.19 0.09
N LYS A 153 -7.54 10.62 0.46
CA LYS A 153 -7.30 10.00 1.78
C LYS A 153 -7.00 11.06 2.83
N LYS A 154 -6.09 11.99 2.52
CA LYS A 154 -5.74 13.13 3.38
C LYS A 154 -5.05 14.25 2.58
N ILE A 155 -5.02 15.44 3.17
CA ILE A 155 -4.27 16.58 2.63
C ILE A 155 -3.35 17.13 3.72
N GLU A 156 -2.07 17.20 3.43
CA GLU A 156 -1.06 17.80 4.30
C GLU A 156 -0.68 19.19 3.79
N VAL A 157 -0.97 20.19 4.62
CA VAL A 157 -0.62 21.58 4.35
C VAL A 157 0.62 21.92 5.17
N PHE A 158 1.68 22.36 4.49
CA PHE A 158 2.93 22.74 5.17
C PHE A 158 2.89 24.20 5.59
N ALA A 159 3.79 24.57 6.51
CA ALA A 159 3.98 25.97 6.89
C ALA A 159 4.39 26.82 5.66
N PRO A 160 3.91 28.07 5.56
CA PRO A 160 4.25 28.94 4.43
C PRO A 160 5.71 29.39 4.49
N ASP A 161 6.40 29.25 3.37
CA ASP A 161 7.73 29.82 3.14
C ASP A 161 7.61 31.22 2.53
N LYS A 162 8.43 32.15 3.02
CA LYS A 162 8.51 33.55 2.58
C LYS A 162 9.93 33.99 2.22
N SER A 163 10.90 33.07 2.20
CA SER A 163 12.31 33.34 1.91
C SER A 163 12.53 34.06 0.57
N SER A 164 11.69 33.76 -0.42
CA SER A 164 11.72 34.36 -1.77
C SER A 164 11.03 35.74 -1.89
N GLY A 165 10.53 36.31 -0.79
CA GLY A 165 9.72 37.54 -0.80
C GLY A 165 8.26 37.35 -1.24
N LYS A 166 7.89 36.14 -1.69
CA LYS A 166 6.50 35.73 -1.97
C LYS A 166 6.09 34.62 -1.00
N ARG A 167 4.81 34.59 -0.61
CA ARG A 167 4.25 33.51 0.20
C ARG A 167 4.05 32.28 -0.67
N VAL A 168 4.81 31.23 -0.38
CA VAL A 168 4.80 29.94 -1.05
C VAL A 168 4.40 28.90 -0.03
N GLN A 169 3.38 28.09 -0.30
CA GLN A 169 2.95 27.04 0.62
C GLN A 169 2.87 25.71 -0.11
N LYS A 170 3.56 24.69 0.41
CA LYS A 170 3.49 23.33 -0.14
C LYS A 170 2.23 22.66 0.39
N VAL A 171 1.56 21.91 -0.49
CA VAL A 171 0.39 21.08 -0.16
C VAL A 171 0.63 19.71 -0.77
N LYS A 172 0.63 18.67 0.07
CA LYS A 172 0.73 17.28 -0.39
C LYS A 172 -0.65 16.64 -0.28
N ILE A 173 -1.12 16.06 -1.38
CA ILE A 173 -2.43 15.44 -1.50
C ILE A 173 -2.21 13.93 -1.57
N TYR A 174 -2.84 13.20 -0.68
CA TYR A 174 -2.78 11.74 -0.65
C TYR A 174 -4.09 11.20 -1.22
N PHE A 175 -3.98 10.41 -2.28
CA PHE A 175 -5.12 9.79 -2.92
C PHE A 175 -5.48 8.48 -2.24
N ASN A 176 -6.77 8.11 -2.24
CA ASN A 176 -7.15 6.74 -1.90
C ASN A 176 -6.54 5.79 -2.94
N PHE A 177 -6.25 4.55 -2.52
CA PHE A 177 -5.78 3.44 -3.36
C PHE A 177 -4.36 3.57 -3.95
N VAL A 178 -3.77 4.78 -4.00
CA VAL A 178 -2.45 5.03 -4.62
C VAL A 178 -1.55 5.96 -3.79
N ASP A 179 -1.69 5.96 -2.45
CA ASP A 179 -0.95 6.88 -1.58
C ASP A 179 0.55 6.58 -1.43
N ASP A 180 0.99 5.36 -1.75
CA ASP A 180 2.39 4.91 -1.64
C ASP A 180 3.11 4.84 -3.00
N VAL A 181 2.60 5.54 -4.01
CA VAL A 181 3.15 5.47 -5.37
C VAL A 181 4.01 6.68 -5.66
N GLU A 182 5.22 6.48 -6.18
CA GLU A 182 6.18 7.55 -6.52
C GLU A 182 5.95 8.17 -7.92
N ILE A 183 4.71 8.14 -8.43
CA ILE A 183 4.40 8.77 -9.71
C ILE A 183 4.29 10.29 -9.51
N PRO A 184 5.08 11.13 -10.22
CA PRO A 184 5.18 12.56 -9.94
C PRO A 184 3.84 13.31 -9.91
N VAL A 185 2.92 13.01 -10.83
CA VAL A 185 1.60 13.68 -10.88
C VAL A 185 0.74 13.36 -9.66
N ILE A 186 0.98 12.22 -8.99
CA ILE A 186 0.27 11.77 -7.80
C ILE A 186 1.00 12.23 -6.53
N SER A 187 2.33 12.06 -6.48
CA SER A 187 3.12 12.14 -5.26
C SER A 187 3.73 13.51 -4.97
N GLU A 188 4.02 14.31 -5.99
CA GLU A 188 4.73 15.59 -5.80
C GLU A 188 3.83 16.62 -5.11
N PRO A 189 4.36 17.39 -4.13
CA PRO A 189 3.60 18.47 -3.51
C PRO A 189 3.25 19.59 -4.50
N VAL A 190 2.00 20.06 -4.47
CA VAL A 190 1.59 21.27 -5.21
C VAL A 190 2.04 22.52 -4.46
N VAL A 191 2.40 23.56 -5.19
CA VAL A 191 2.81 24.85 -4.62
C VAL A 191 1.70 25.89 -4.77
N ALA A 192 1.12 26.29 -3.66
CA ALA A 192 0.20 27.42 -3.59
C ALA A 192 0.99 28.74 -3.55
N LYS A 193 0.86 29.56 -4.60
CA LYS A 193 1.41 30.94 -4.63
C LYS A 193 0.25 31.91 -4.42
N SER A 194 0.24 32.64 -3.31
CA SER A 194 -0.69 33.76 -3.17
C SER A 194 -0.06 35.03 -3.73
N THR A 195 -0.66 35.63 -4.76
CA THR A 195 -0.42 37.05 -5.05
C THR A 195 -1.06 37.87 -3.94
N LEU A 196 -0.34 38.84 -3.39
CA LEU A 196 -0.89 39.84 -2.47
C LEU A 196 -1.82 40.77 -3.26
N GLY A 197 -2.99 40.26 -3.64
CA GLY A 197 -4.08 41.07 -4.15
C GLY A 197 -4.69 41.83 -2.97
N ARG A 198 -4.21 43.05 -2.74
CA ARG A 198 -4.81 44.02 -1.82
C ARG A 198 -6.24 44.30 -2.28
N ARG A 199 -7.23 43.53 -1.80
CA ARG A 199 -8.63 44.00 -1.83
C ARG A 199 -8.71 45.14 -0.84
N LYS A 200 -8.78 46.37 -1.34
CA LYS A 200 -9.22 47.52 -0.56
C LYS A 200 -10.62 47.17 -0.06
N THR A 201 -10.79 47.08 1.25
CA THR A 201 -12.09 47.19 1.88
C THR A 201 -12.65 48.55 1.49
N ALA A 202 -13.82 48.55 0.84
CA ALA A 202 -14.65 49.73 0.70
C ALA A 202 -15.28 50.07 2.05
#